data_AF-A0A5Q2RLY2-F1
#
_entry.id   AF-A0A5Q2RLY2-F1
#
_cell.length_a   1.000
_cell.length_b   1.000
_cell.length_c   1.000
_cell.angle_alpha   90.00
_cell.angle_beta   90.00
_cell.angle_gamma   90.00
#
_symmetry.space_group_name_H-M   'P 1'
#
loop_
_entity.id
_entity.type
_entity.pdbx_description
1 polymer ?
#
loop_
_entity_poly.entity_id
_entity_poly.type
_entity_poly.pdbx_seq_one_letter_code
_entity_poly.pdbx_strand_id
1 'polypeptide(L)'
;MSRVISMRSVMAAVHHNGGPPFRPTWPGHYRSGVPLHDLEAVLRSRRDDAPAGSYTAELLADPERTQRKIMEEAFEVCLELGRTDRSDERIAEEAADLVYHLMVGLVGADVPFDHVLRVLEERKR
;
A
#
# COMPACT_ATOMS: atom_id res chain seq x y z
N MET A 1 20.34 -9.77 13.37
CA MET A 1 18.95 -9.68 13.90
C MET A 1 18.38 -8.31 13.51
N SER A 2 17.92 -8.16 12.26
CA SER A 2 17.23 -6.93 11.83
C SER A 2 15.76 -7.08 12.17
N ARG A 3 15.23 -6.14 12.96
CA ARG A 3 13.80 -6.05 13.23
C ARG A 3 13.08 -5.75 11.91
N VAL A 4 12.29 -6.71 11.43
CA VAL A 4 11.30 -6.49 10.37
C VAL A 4 10.24 -5.56 10.97
N ILE A 5 10.25 -4.30 10.55
CA ILE A 5 9.20 -3.35 10.92
C ILE A 5 8.00 -3.71 10.06
N SER A 6 7.12 -4.57 10.57
CA SER A 6 5.78 -4.76 10.04
C SER A 6 5.04 -3.42 10.09
N MET A 7 4.23 -3.13 9.07
CA MET A 7 3.41 -1.91 8.94
C MET A 7 2.49 -1.67 10.16
N ARG A 8 2.30 -2.68 11.02
CA ARG A 8 1.72 -2.56 12.38
C ARG A 8 2.38 -1.45 13.21
N SER A 9 3.66 -1.15 13.02
CA SER A 9 4.37 -0.08 13.77
C SER A 9 4.21 1.32 13.16
N VAL A 10 3.89 1.44 11.87
CA VAL A 10 3.75 2.74 11.20
C VAL A 10 2.33 3.29 11.40
N MET A 11 1.32 2.42 11.41
CA MET A 11 -0.07 2.81 11.73
C MET A 11 -0.25 3.22 13.20
N ALA A 12 0.57 2.69 14.12
CA ALA A 12 0.53 3.07 15.54
C ALA A 12 0.93 4.54 15.78
N ALA A 13 1.71 5.17 14.88
CA ALA A 13 2.14 6.56 15.01
C ALA A 13 1.08 7.59 14.54
N VAL A 14 -0.04 7.14 13.95
CA VAL A 14 -1.15 8.00 13.54
C VAL A 14 -2.21 8.14 14.64
N HIS A 15 -2.16 7.32 15.70
CA HIS A 15 -3.11 7.34 16.81
C HIS A 15 -2.64 8.15 18.03
N HIS A 16 -2.37 9.44 17.81
CA HIS A 16 -2.45 10.46 18.87
C HIS A 16 -3.46 11.55 18.48
N ASN A 17 -4.72 11.16 18.34
CA ASN A 17 -5.86 12.03 18.58
C ASN A 17 -7.09 11.15 18.78
N GLY A 18 -7.79 11.32 19.91
CA GLY A 18 -8.86 10.44 20.42
C GLY A 18 -10.12 10.34 19.56
N GLY A 19 -10.00 9.78 18.35
CA GLY A 19 -11.12 9.35 17.53
C GLY A 19 -11.74 8.05 18.04
N PRO A 20 -13.05 7.84 17.80
CA PRO A 20 -13.72 6.61 18.21
C PRO A 20 -13.10 5.37 17.54
N PRO A 21 -13.19 4.18 18.16
CA PRO A 21 -12.65 2.95 17.59
C PRO A 21 -13.31 2.64 16.24
N PHE A 22 -12.50 2.24 15.27
CA PHE A 22 -12.94 1.80 13.95
C PHE A 22 -13.98 0.67 14.08
N ARG A 23 -15.16 0.86 13.49
CA ARG A 23 -16.23 -0.14 13.42
C ARG A 23 -16.64 -0.29 11.95
N PRO A 24 -16.31 -1.38 11.26
CA PRO A 24 -16.74 -1.57 9.89
C PRO A 24 -18.20 -2.03 9.89
N THR A 25 -19.10 -1.16 9.46
CA THR A 25 -20.45 -1.56 9.03
C THR A 25 -20.58 -1.19 7.56
N TRP A 26 -20.31 -2.14 6.66
CA TRP A 26 -20.61 -1.96 5.24
C TRP A 26 -22.12 -2.05 5.05
N PRO A 27 -22.77 -0.91 4.78
CA PRO A 27 -23.32 -0.71 3.44
C PRO A 27 -23.19 0.75 2.96
N GLY A 28 -22.72 0.93 1.71
CA GLY A 28 -22.98 2.14 0.94
C GLY A 28 -21.92 3.25 0.99
N HIS A 29 -21.18 3.34 -0.12
CA HIS A 29 -20.48 4.52 -0.65
C HIS A 29 -19.19 4.96 0.05
N TYR A 30 -18.07 4.41 -0.42
CA TYR A 30 -16.84 5.20 -0.53
C TYR A 30 -17.20 6.47 -1.32
N ARG A 31 -17.21 7.64 -0.67
CA ARG A 31 -17.47 8.90 -1.36
C ARG A 31 -16.40 9.09 -2.44
N SER A 32 -16.87 9.51 -3.61
CA SER A 32 -16.09 9.76 -4.83
C SER A 32 -14.70 10.34 -4.58
N GLY A 33 -13.69 9.50 -4.78
CA GLY A 33 -12.33 9.84 -5.17
C GLY A 33 -11.44 10.57 -4.17
N VAL A 34 -10.53 9.81 -3.55
CA VAL A 34 -9.10 10.15 -3.52
C VAL A 34 -8.30 8.85 -3.81
N PRO A 35 -8.37 8.29 -5.05
CA PRO A 35 -8.16 6.86 -5.33
C PRO A 35 -6.86 6.62 -6.14
N LEU A 36 -5.82 6.05 -5.52
CA LEU A 36 -4.51 5.69 -6.11
C LEU A 36 -3.73 6.80 -6.83
N HIS A 37 -4.34 7.70 -7.59
CA HIS A 37 -3.72 8.89 -8.18
C HIS A 37 -3.23 9.88 -7.13
N ASP A 38 -3.97 10.06 -6.03
CA ASP A 38 -3.49 10.93 -4.94
C ASP A 38 -2.36 10.27 -4.16
N LEU A 39 -2.41 8.93 -4.00
CA LEU A 39 -1.29 8.18 -3.47
C LEU A 39 -0.06 8.34 -4.39
N GLU A 40 -0.23 8.22 -5.70
CA GLU A 40 0.83 8.48 -6.68
C GLU A 40 1.39 9.90 -6.53
N ALA A 41 0.53 10.92 -6.42
CA ALA A 41 0.93 12.31 -6.24
C ALA A 41 1.75 12.51 -4.95
N VAL A 42 1.31 11.92 -3.83
CA VAL A 42 2.04 11.95 -2.55
C VAL A 42 3.39 11.24 -2.69
N LEU A 43 3.43 10.07 -3.33
CA LEU A 43 4.66 9.31 -3.53
C LEU A 43 5.65 10.05 -4.43
N ARG A 44 5.18 10.71 -5.49
CA ARG A 44 6.01 11.56 -6.35
C ARG A 44 6.54 12.77 -5.60
N SER A 45 5.70 13.45 -4.81
CA SER A 45 6.16 14.53 -3.94
C SER A 45 7.23 14.06 -2.94
N ARG A 46 7.07 12.86 -2.37
CA ARG A 46 8.07 12.27 -1.46
C ARG A 46 9.35 11.82 -2.16
N ARG A 47 9.30 11.45 -3.44
CA ARG A 47 10.51 11.18 -4.22
C ARG A 47 11.42 12.40 -4.28
N ASP A 48 10.81 13.58 -4.39
CA ASP A 48 11.53 14.83 -4.61
C ASP A 48 11.86 15.57 -3.30
N ASP A 49 11.02 15.44 -2.26
CA ASP A 49 11.13 16.22 -1.01
C ASP A 49 10.74 15.42 0.26
N ALA A 50 11.10 14.14 0.35
CA ALA A 50 10.83 13.39 1.58
C ALA A 50 11.81 13.75 2.71
N PRO A 51 11.32 13.81 3.96
CA PRO A 51 12.19 13.82 5.13
C PRO A 51 13.13 12.62 5.12
N ALA A 52 14.43 12.90 5.35
CA ALA A 52 15.45 11.87 5.46
C ALA A 52 15.06 10.83 6.53
N GLY A 53 15.18 9.55 6.19
CA GLY A 53 14.83 8.44 7.08
C GLY A 53 13.33 8.13 7.16
N SER A 54 12.48 8.76 6.35
CA SER A 54 11.09 8.30 6.23
C SER A 54 11.02 6.96 5.48
N TYR A 55 10.09 6.09 5.86
CA TYR A 55 9.93 4.76 5.25
C TYR A 55 9.78 4.81 3.72
N THR A 56 8.95 5.74 3.21
CA THR A 56 8.77 5.92 1.77
C THR A 56 10.06 6.37 1.07
N ALA A 57 10.84 7.26 1.69
CA ALA A 57 12.12 7.69 1.12
C ALA A 57 13.10 6.53 1.00
N GLU A 58 13.17 5.67 2.04
CA GLU A 58 14.03 4.49 2.01
C GLU A 58 13.65 3.52 0.90
N LEU A 59 12.34 3.29 0.69
CA LEU A 59 11.87 2.42 -0.39
C LEU A 59 12.15 3.02 -1.78
N LEU A 60 11.89 4.32 -1.96
CA LEU A 60 12.16 5.01 -3.23
C LEU A 60 13.66 5.07 -3.56
N ALA A 61 14.53 5.09 -2.54
CA ALA A 61 15.98 5.09 -2.71
C ALA A 61 16.56 3.69 -2.98
N ASP A 62 15.83 2.60 -2.68
CA ASP A 62 16.30 1.22 -2.79
C ASP A 62 15.27 0.35 -3.55
N PRO A 63 15.45 0.19 -4.89
CA PRO A 63 14.57 -0.64 -5.71
C PRO A 63 14.55 -2.11 -5.29
N GLU A 64 15.67 -2.67 -4.82
CA GLU A 64 15.75 -4.08 -4.39
C GLU A 64 14.92 -4.30 -3.13
N ARG A 65 15.00 -3.37 -2.17
CA ARG A 65 14.16 -3.40 -0.97
C ARG A 65 12.67 -3.29 -1.32
N THR A 66 12.31 -2.42 -2.26
CA THR A 66 10.93 -2.30 -2.74
C THR A 66 10.43 -3.59 -3.39
N GLN A 67 11.24 -4.22 -4.26
CA GLN A 67 10.90 -5.51 -4.87
C GLN A 67 10.70 -6.61 -3.83
N ARG A 68 11.56 -6.67 -2.80
CA ARG A 68 11.41 -7.63 -1.70
C ARG A 68 10.11 -7.43 -0.94
N LYS A 69 9.74 -6.19 -0.66
CA LYS A 69 8.46 -5.87 -0.01
C LYS A 69 7.28 -6.30 -0.88
N ILE A 70 7.27 -5.98 -2.18
CA ILE A 70 6.21 -6.44 -3.10
C ILE A 70 6.05 -7.97 -3.02
N MET A 71 7.16 -8.71 -3.00
CA MET A 71 7.13 -10.17 -2.98
C MET A 71 6.67 -10.74 -1.62
N GLU A 72 7.01 -10.08 -0.52
CA GLU A 72 6.53 -10.40 0.84
C GLU A 72 5.01 -10.19 0.95
N GLU A 73 4.51 -9.01 0.58
CA GLU A 73 3.08 -8.70 0.67
C GLU A 73 2.25 -9.59 -0.26
N ALA A 74 2.76 -9.89 -1.47
CA ALA A 74 2.09 -10.80 -2.39
C ALA A 74 1.93 -12.20 -1.79
N PHE A 75 2.94 -12.67 -1.05
CA PHE A 75 2.87 -13.95 -0.35
C PHE A 75 1.88 -13.91 0.81
N GLU A 76 1.85 -12.84 1.61
CA GLU A 76 0.93 -12.67 2.73
C GLU A 76 -0.53 -12.62 2.27
N VAL A 77 -0.82 -11.87 1.19
CA VAL A 77 -2.15 -11.88 0.54
C VAL A 77 -2.56 -13.29 0.11
N CYS A 78 -1.65 -14.06 -0.50
CA CYS A 78 -1.94 -15.44 -0.90
C CYS A 78 -2.26 -16.33 0.31
N LEU A 79 -1.54 -16.17 1.41
CA LEU A 79 -1.80 -16.92 2.64
C LEU A 79 -3.18 -16.60 3.21
N GLU A 80 -3.54 -15.32 3.35
CA GLU A 80 -4.83 -14.91 3.91
C GLU A 80 -6.00 -15.38 3.04
N LEU A 81 -5.88 -15.29 1.71
CA LEU A 81 -6.90 -15.79 0.77
C LEU A 81 -7.09 -17.31 0.84
N GLY A 82 -6.02 -18.06 1.18
CA GLY A 82 -6.02 -19.51 1.26
C GLY A 82 -6.55 -20.09 2.58
N ARG A 83 -6.78 -19.25 3.60
CA ARG A 83 -7.26 -19.69 4.92
C ARG A 83 -8.69 -20.23 4.86
N THR A 84 -8.98 -21.21 5.71
CA THR A 84 -10.34 -21.75 5.90
C THR A 84 -11.18 -20.84 6.79
N ASP A 85 -10.53 -20.17 7.74
CA ASP A 85 -11.07 -19.17 8.66
C ASP A 85 -10.77 -17.75 8.16
N ARG A 86 -11.35 -17.39 7.01
CA ARG A 86 -11.06 -16.10 6.36
C ARG A 86 -11.49 -14.91 7.22
N SER A 87 -10.64 -13.89 7.25
CA SER A 87 -10.97 -12.55 7.75
C SER A 87 -10.82 -11.56 6.61
N ASP A 88 -11.93 -10.91 6.25
CA ASP A 88 -11.95 -9.89 5.21
C ASP A 88 -11.06 -8.70 5.57
N GLU A 89 -10.95 -8.37 6.87
CA GLU A 89 -10.06 -7.33 7.37
C GLU A 89 -8.60 -7.66 7.11
N ARG A 90 -8.15 -8.88 7.42
CA ARG A 90 -6.75 -9.29 7.19
C ARG A 90 -6.42 -9.31 5.70
N ILE A 91 -7.32 -9.84 4.88
CA ILE A 91 -7.14 -9.85 3.42
C ILE A 91 -7.01 -8.41 2.90
N ALA A 92 -7.86 -7.50 3.39
CA ALA A 92 -7.81 -6.09 2.98
C ALA A 92 -6.53 -5.39 3.44
N GLU A 93 -6.02 -5.68 4.63
CA GLU A 93 -4.75 -5.15 5.15
C GLU A 93 -3.57 -5.56 4.25
N GLU A 94 -3.36 -6.86 4.03
CA GLU A 94 -2.23 -7.34 3.21
C GLU A 94 -2.36 -6.89 1.75
N ALA A 95 -3.60 -6.82 1.22
CA ALA A 95 -3.84 -6.34 -0.14
C ALA A 95 -3.54 -4.85 -0.29
N ALA A 96 -3.86 -4.04 0.72
CA ALA A 96 -3.52 -2.62 0.75
C ALA A 96 -2.00 -2.44 0.80
N ASP A 97 -1.29 -3.24 1.59
CA ASP A 97 0.17 -3.19 1.69
C ASP A 97 0.83 -3.59 0.36
N LEU A 98 0.33 -4.64 -0.31
CA LEU A 98 0.78 -5.01 -1.66
C LEU A 98 0.58 -3.86 -2.66
N VAL A 99 -0.61 -3.25 -2.68
CA VAL A 99 -0.92 -2.13 -3.58
C VAL A 99 -0.01 -0.93 -3.28
N TYR A 100 0.22 -0.60 -2.01
CA TYR A 100 1.12 0.49 -1.63
C TYR A 100 2.54 0.26 -2.14
N HIS A 101 3.13 -0.91 -1.91
CA HIS A 101 4.50 -1.20 -2.35
C HIS A 101 4.60 -1.28 -3.87
N LEU A 102 3.56 -1.77 -4.57
CA LEU A 102 3.48 -1.71 -6.02
C LEU A 102 3.52 -0.25 -6.51
N MET A 103 2.72 0.64 -5.92
CA MET A 103 2.68 2.06 -6.27
C MET A 103 4.04 2.75 -6.03
N VAL A 104 4.72 2.44 -4.94
CA VAL A 104 6.09 2.91 -4.67
C VAL A 104 7.05 2.45 -5.77
N GLY A 105 6.99 1.16 -6.15
CA GLY A 105 7.79 0.61 -7.23
C GLY A 105 7.55 1.29 -8.57
N LEU A 106 6.28 1.57 -8.92
CA LEU A 106 5.91 2.28 -10.14
C LEU A 106 6.47 3.70 -10.16
N VAL A 107 6.33 4.47 -9.06
CA VAL A 107 6.88 5.83 -8.94
C VAL A 107 8.40 5.83 -9.00
N GLY A 108 9.06 4.86 -8.36
CA GLY A 108 10.51 4.69 -8.41
C GLY A 108 11.03 4.36 -9.81
N ALA A 109 10.25 3.62 -10.62
CA ALA A 109 10.54 3.32 -12.02
C ALA A 109 10.03 4.38 -13.01
N ASP A 110 9.45 5.48 -12.50
CA ASP A 110 8.78 6.53 -13.27
C ASP A 110 7.69 6.04 -14.24
N VAL A 111 6.97 4.98 -13.86
CA VAL A 111 5.82 4.45 -14.60
C VAL A 111 4.53 5.05 -14.03
N PRO A 112 3.74 5.80 -14.83
CA PRO A 112 2.47 6.35 -14.37
C PRO A 112 1.43 5.26 -14.07
N PHE A 113 0.61 5.45 -13.03
CA PHE A 113 -0.44 4.48 -12.71
C PHE A 113 -1.48 4.32 -13.84
N ASP A 114 -1.68 5.38 -14.64
CA ASP A 114 -2.51 5.34 -15.85
C ASP A 114 -2.10 4.25 -16.85
N HIS A 115 -0.79 3.93 -16.94
CA HIS A 115 -0.34 2.83 -17.80
C HIS A 115 -0.85 1.48 -17.29
N VAL A 116 -0.91 1.27 -15.98
CA VAL A 116 -1.49 0.06 -15.38
C VAL A 116 -2.98 0.00 -15.64
N LEU A 117 -3.70 1.11 -15.44
CA LEU A 117 -5.14 1.19 -15.70
C LEU A 117 -5.49 0.86 -17.16
N ARG A 118 -4.70 1.36 -18.11
CA ARG A 118 -4.86 1.02 -19.54
C ARG A 118 -4.72 -0.48 -19.78
N VAL A 119 -3.67 -1.11 -19.23
CA VAL A 119 -3.47 -2.56 -19.35
C VAL A 119 -4.61 -3.35 -18.69
N LEU A 120 -5.14 -2.88 -17.56
CA LEU A 120 -6.30 -3.51 -16.92
C LEU A 120 -7.57 -3.38 -17.76
N GLU A 121 -7.79 -2.23 -18.39
CA GLU A 121 -8.93 -2.02 -19.30
C GLU A 121 -8.87 -2.96 -20.51
N GLU A 122 -7.68 -3.22 -21.03
CA GLU A 122 -7.46 -4.21 -22.10
C GLU A 122 -7.82 -5.64 -21.64
N ARG A 123 -7.66 -5.98 -20.36
CA ARG A 123 -7.99 -7.31 -19.80
C ARG A 123 -9.48 -7.52 -19.51
N LYS A 124 -10.29 -6.47 -19.48
CA LYS A 124 -11.74 -6.57 -19.26
C LYS A 124 -12.51 -7.02 -20.51
N ARG A 125 -11.85 -7.04 -21.67
CA ARG A 125 -12.42 -7.41 -22.97
C ARG A 125 -12.28 -8.90 -23.21
#